data_AF-A0AAD1GS77-F1
#
_entry.id   AF-A0AAD1GS77-F1
#
_cell.length_a   1.000
_cell.length_b   1.000
_cell.length_c   1.000
_cell.angle_alpha   90.00
_cell.angle_beta   90.00
_cell.angle_gamma   90.00
#
_symmetry.space_group_name_H-M   'P 1'
#
loop_
_entity.id
_entity.type
_entity.pdbx_description
1 polymer ?
#
loop_
_entity_poly.entity_id
_entity_poly.type
_entity_poly.pdbx_seq_one_letter_code
_entity_poly.pdbx_strand_id
1 'polypeptide(L)'
;MRRLFEAQGLTPNIAMSTNYLETIKMMVSIGLAWSVLPRTMLDEQVARIPLPGIQLSRQLGYILHTERTLSNAARAFMALLDAQIDLPGTRA
;
A
#
# COMPACT_ATOMS: atom_id res chain seq x y z
N MET A 1 -1.23 -0.14 9.24
CA MET A 1 -2.40 0.52 9.87
C MET A 1 -2.81 -0.16 11.17
N ARG A 2 -3.16 -1.46 11.20
CA ARG A 2 -3.47 -2.17 12.45
C ARG A 2 -2.40 -2.00 13.54
N ARG A 3 -1.13 -2.27 13.23
CA ARG A 3 0.00 -2.06 14.15
C ARG A 3 0.13 -0.60 14.65
N LEU A 4 -0.26 0.38 13.83
CA LEU A 4 -0.22 1.79 14.21
C LEU A 4 -1.32 2.10 15.23
N PHE A 5 -2.53 1.59 15.02
CA PHE A 5 -3.61 1.72 16.00
C PHE A 5 -3.28 1.01 17.31
N GLU A 6 -2.75 -0.22 17.24
CA GLU A 6 -2.31 -0.98 18.42
C GLU A 6 -1.21 -0.22 19.19
N ALA A 7 -0.23 0.37 18.51
CA ALA A 7 0.82 1.18 19.13
C ALA A 7 0.29 2.46 19.81
N GLN A 8 -0.90 2.93 19.44
CA GLN A 8 -1.57 4.08 20.04
C GLN A 8 -2.67 3.66 21.04
N GLY A 9 -2.81 2.37 21.35
CA GLY A 9 -3.85 1.86 22.25
C GLY A 9 -5.28 1.99 21.69
N LEU A 10 -5.42 2.11 20.36
CA LEU A 10 -6.71 2.28 19.69
C LEU A 10 -7.20 0.94 19.13
N THR A 11 -8.47 0.63 19.39
CA THR A 11 -9.16 -0.52 18.79
C THR A 11 -10.14 -0.01 17.74
N PRO A 12 -9.81 -0.08 16.43
CA PRO A 12 -10.73 0.37 15.39
C PRO A 12 -11.97 -0.53 15.35
N ASN A 13 -13.15 0.08 15.28
CA ASN A 13 -14.39 -0.63 15.01
C ASN A 13 -14.51 -0.91 13.50
N ILE A 14 -14.32 -2.16 13.10
CA ILE A 14 -14.29 -2.56 11.70
C ILE A 14 -15.72 -2.90 11.25
N ALA A 15 -16.39 -1.95 10.58
CA ALA A 15 -17.71 -2.19 10.00
C ALA A 15 -17.65 -3.06 8.73
N MET A 16 -16.57 -2.98 7.96
CA MET A 16 -16.36 -3.73 6.73
C MET A 16 -14.87 -3.85 6.41
N SER A 17 -14.46 -4.98 5.82
CA SER A 17 -13.11 -5.18 5.30
C SER A 17 -13.15 -5.51 3.81
N THR A 18 -12.48 -4.71 2.99
CA THR A 18 -12.23 -5.00 1.56
C THR A 18 -10.77 -4.65 1.24
N ASN A 19 -10.16 -5.38 0.31
CA ASN A 19 -8.77 -5.20 -0.12
C ASN A 19 -8.66 -4.78 -1.59
N TYR A 20 -9.78 -4.50 -2.25
CA TYR A 20 -9.80 -3.94 -3.61
C TYR A 20 -9.64 -2.43 -3.53
N LEU A 21 -8.41 -1.96 -3.79
CA LEU A 21 -8.06 -0.55 -3.64
C LEU A 21 -8.92 0.39 -4.48
N GLU A 22 -9.31 -0.01 -5.69
CA GLU A 22 -10.22 0.78 -6.54
C GLU A 22 -11.60 0.92 -5.91
N THR A 23 -12.15 -0.15 -5.34
CA THR A 23 -13.43 -0.09 -4.61
C THR A 23 -13.31 0.81 -3.38
N ILE A 24 -12.19 0.76 -2.66
CA ILE A 24 -11.94 1.64 -1.53
C ILE A 24 -11.88 3.10 -2.00
N LYS A 25 -11.14 3.40 -3.06
CA LYS A 25 -11.03 4.73 -3.64
C LYS A 25 -12.39 5.28 -4.05
N MET A 26 -13.20 4.45 -4.72
CA MET A 26 -14.57 4.81 -5.10
C MET A 26 -15.43 5.16 -3.87
N MET A 27 -15.40 4.34 -2.80
CA MET A 27 -16.16 4.65 -1.58
C MET A 27 -15.71 5.95 -0.90
N VAL A 28 -14.40 6.22 -0.91
CA VAL A 28 -13.82 7.47 -0.38
C VAL A 28 -14.22 8.67 -1.23
N SER A 29 -14.20 8.56 -2.56
CA SER A 29 -14.51 9.68 -3.46
C SER A 29 -15.98 10.12 -3.38
N ILE A 30 -16.89 9.20 -3.08
CA ILE A 30 -18.31 9.52 -2.82
C ILE A 30 -18.62 9.87 -1.36
N GLY A 31 -17.60 9.96 -0.50
CA GLY A 31 -17.75 10.43 0.89
C GLY A 31 -18.29 9.41 1.89
N LEU A 32 -18.34 8.11 1.57
CA LEU A 32 -18.83 7.08 2.50
C LEU A 32 -17.84 6.78 3.63
N ALA A 33 -16.54 7.01 3.42
CA ALA A 33 -15.49 6.72 4.39
C ALA A 33 -14.19 7.49 4.10
N TRP A 34 -13.27 7.47 5.06
CA TRP A 34 -11.85 7.77 4.86
C TRP A 34 -11.03 6.47 4.84
N SER A 35 -9.90 6.45 4.13
CA SER A 35 -9.06 5.26 4.05
C SER A 35 -7.58 5.57 3.80
N VAL A 36 -6.72 4.55 3.90
CA VAL A 36 -5.31 4.61 3.53
C VAL A 36 -5.14 4.02 2.13
N LEU A 37 -4.75 4.86 1.19
CA LEU A 37 -4.50 4.49 -0.20
C LEU A 37 -3.03 4.76 -0.58
N PRO A 38 -2.44 3.99 -1.51
CA PRO A 38 -1.16 4.34 -2.11
C PRO A 38 -1.19 5.75 -2.68
N ARG A 39 -0.05 6.47 -2.58
CA ARG A 39 0.07 7.83 -3.12
C ARG A 39 -0.16 7.89 -4.63
N THR A 40 0.16 6.82 -5.35
CA THR A 40 -0.07 6.67 -6.79
C THR A 40 -1.55 6.72 -7.18
N MET A 41 -2.47 6.56 -6.23
CA MET A 41 -3.91 6.60 -6.47
C MET A 41 -4.55 7.97 -6.16
N LEU A 42 -3.77 8.95 -5.70
CA LEU A 42 -4.24 10.31 -5.43
C LEU A 42 -4.58 11.02 -6.75
N ASP A 43 -5.77 11.59 -6.83
CA ASP A 43 -6.25 12.40 -7.95
C ASP A 43 -7.26 13.45 -7.47
N GLU A 44 -7.93 14.14 -8.41
CA GLU A 44 -8.91 15.19 -8.11
C GLU A 44 -10.14 14.70 -7.33
N GLN A 45 -10.38 13.38 -7.26
CA GLN A 45 -11.56 12.82 -6.60
C GLN A 45 -11.36 12.61 -5.09
N VAL A 46 -10.12 12.63 -4.61
CA VAL A 46 -9.81 12.36 -3.20
C VAL A 46 -8.75 13.33 -2.68
N ALA A 47 -8.96 13.83 -1.46
CA ALA A 47 -7.99 14.69 -0.80
C ALA A 47 -7.15 13.89 0.23
N ARG A 48 -5.85 14.19 0.31
CA ARG A 48 -4.99 13.65 1.35
C ARG A 48 -5.27 14.35 2.68
N ILE A 49 -5.49 13.56 3.74
CA ILE A 49 -5.53 14.05 5.12
C ILE A 49 -4.09 14.04 5.68
N PRO A 50 -3.49 15.20 6.03
CA PRO A 50 -2.16 15.24 6.62
C PRO A 50 -2.16 14.64 8.03
N LEU A 51 -1.24 13.71 8.30
CA LEU A 51 -1.02 13.10 9.61
C LEU A 51 0.42 13.38 10.05
N PRO A 52 0.66 14.41 10.87
CA PRO A 52 2.00 14.76 11.35
C PRO A 52 2.64 13.60 12.11
N GLY A 53 3.93 13.35 11.88
CA GLY A 53 4.70 12.30 12.57
C GLY A 53 4.37 10.87 12.16
N ILE A 54 3.47 10.65 11.20
CA ILE A 54 3.07 9.30 10.77
C ILE A 54 3.44 9.10 9.30
N GLN A 55 4.30 8.12 9.05
CA GLN A 55 4.63 7.66 7.70
C GLN A 55 4.32 6.18 7.56
N LEU A 56 3.27 5.87 6.80
CA LEU A 56 2.89 4.51 6.45
C LEU A 56 3.62 4.11 5.16
N SER A 57 4.45 3.08 5.25
CA SER A 57 5.02 2.38 4.10
C SER A 57 4.57 0.92 4.10
N ARG A 58 4.51 0.33 2.91
CA ARG A 58 4.30 -1.10 2.74
C ARG A 58 5.50 -1.67 2.00
N GLN A 59 6.13 -2.66 2.61
CA GLN A 59 7.14 -3.46 1.91
C GLN A 59 6.40 -4.44 0.99
N LEU A 60 6.72 -4.36 -0.30
CA LEU A 60 6.30 -5.33 -1.31
C LEU A 60 7.46 -6.27 -1.62
N GLY A 61 7.15 -7.46 -2.11
CA GLY A 61 8.12 -8.46 -2.49
C GLY A 61 7.47 -9.52 -3.38
N TYR A 62 8.28 -10.45 -3.86
CA TYR A 62 7.85 -11.58 -4.67
C TYR A 62 7.90 -12.89 -3.87
N ILE A 63 7.05 -13.85 -4.24
CA ILE A 63 7.00 -15.18 -3.61
C ILE A 63 7.57 -16.19 -4.60
N LEU A 64 8.46 -17.07 -4.10
CA LEU A 64 9.14 -18.09 -4.88
C LEU A 64 8.79 -19.49 -4.35
N HIS A 65 8.69 -20.47 -5.25
CA HIS A 65 8.56 -21.87 -4.87
C HIS A 65 9.95 -22.45 -4.62
N THR A 66 10.25 -22.84 -3.37
CA THR A 66 11.59 -23.27 -2.93
C THR A 66 12.12 -24.51 -3.67
N GLU A 67 11.24 -25.39 -4.10
CA GLU A 67 11.60 -26.63 -4.84
C GLU A 67 11.83 -26.42 -6.34
N ARG A 68 11.75 -25.18 -6.85
CA ARG A 68 11.94 -24.90 -8.28
C ARG A 68 13.18 -24.05 -8.52
N THR A 69 14.02 -24.51 -9.44
CA THR A 69 15.12 -23.71 -9.97
C THR A 69 14.57 -22.53 -10.76
N LEU A 70 15.01 -21.32 -10.40
CA LEU A 70 14.67 -20.11 -11.13
C LEU A 70 15.26 -20.15 -12.54
N SER A 71 14.44 -19.81 -13.54
CA SER A 71 14.94 -19.61 -14.90
C SER A 71 15.76 -18.32 -15.01
N ASN A 72 16.55 -18.19 -16.08
CA ASN A 72 17.23 -16.94 -16.40
C ASN A 72 16.23 -15.77 -16.54
N ALA A 73 15.07 -16.03 -17.17
CA ALA A 73 14.02 -15.04 -17.32
C ALA A 73 13.43 -14.59 -15.98
N ALA A 74 13.19 -15.52 -15.04
CA ALA A 74 12.69 -15.18 -13.71
C ALA A 74 13.69 -14.30 -12.93
N ARG A 75 14.98 -14.63 -13.00
CA ARG A 75 16.04 -13.80 -12.39
C ARG A 75 16.10 -12.40 -13.00
N ALA A 76 16.05 -12.30 -14.33
CA ALA A 76 16.05 -11.02 -15.03
C ALA A 76 14.80 -10.18 -14.65
N PHE A 77 13.63 -10.80 -14.55
CA PHE A 77 12.41 -10.13 -14.12
C PHE A 77 12.51 -9.58 -12.69
N MET A 78 13.03 -10.38 -11.75
CA MET A 78 13.25 -9.91 -10.37
C MET A 78 14.23 -8.73 -10.32
N ALA A 79 15.32 -8.78 -11.07
CA ALA A 79 16.26 -7.66 -11.14
C ALA A 79 15.61 -6.38 -11.69
N LEU A 80 14.72 -6.49 -12.67
CA LEU A 80 13.95 -5.35 -13.18
C LEU A 80 12.98 -4.80 -12.13
N LEU A 81 12.30 -5.66 -11.37
CA LEU A 81 11.42 -5.23 -10.28
C LEU A 81 12.19 -4.51 -9.19
N ASP A 82 13.34 -5.04 -8.77
CA ASP A 82 14.19 -4.44 -7.74
C ASP A 82 14.71 -3.07 -8.17
N ALA A 83 15.05 -2.90 -9.45
CA ALA A 83 15.46 -1.62 -10.02
C ALA A 83 14.32 -0.58 -10.08
N GLN A 84 13.06 -1.01 -10.02
CA GLN A 84 11.88 -0.15 -10.05
C GLN A 84 11.28 0.11 -8.66
N ILE A 85 11.93 -0.37 -7.58
CA ILE A 85 11.47 -0.10 -6.22
C ILE A 85 11.51 1.41 -5.97
N ASP A 86 10.33 2.01 -5.83
CA ASP A 86 10.20 3.42 -5.47
C ASP A 86 10.54 3.58 -3.99
N LEU A 87 11.78 4.01 -3.69
CA LEU A 87 12.23 4.26 -2.32
C LEU A 87 11.40 5.41 -1.72
N PRO A 88 10.82 5.23 -0.52
CA PRO A 88 10.01 6.27 0.12
C PRO A 88 10.84 7.53 0.35
N GLY A 89 10.64 8.55 -0.49
CA GLY A 89 11.34 9.85 -0.42
C GLY A 89 11.92 10.35 -1.75
N THR A 90 11.88 9.57 -2.84
CA THR A 90 12.61 9.90 -4.08
C THR A 90 11.83 10.76 -5.09
N ARG A 91 10.56 11.07 -4.83
CA ARG A 91 9.77 12.03 -5.59
C ARG A 91 9.09 13.00 -4.63
N ALA A 92 9.77 14.12 -4.39
CA ALA A 92 9.20 15.32 -3.77
C ALA A 92 8.45 16.13 -4.82
#